data_AF-A0A238KMT1-F1
#
_entry.id   AF-A0A238KMT1-F1
#
_cell.length_a   1.000
_cell.length_b   1.000
_cell.length_c   1.000
_cell.angle_alpha   90.00
_cell.angle_beta   90.00
_cell.angle_gamma   90.00
#
_symmetry.space_group_name_H-M   'P 1'
#
loop_
_entity.id
_entity.type
_entity.pdbx_description
1 polymer ?
#
loop_
_entity_poly.entity_id
_entity_poly.type
_entity_poly.pdbx_seq_one_letter_code
_entity_poly.pdbx_strand_id
1 'polypeptide(L)'
;MWRFAVLFTIVLAVPVSAQSWQTPARGTQARDDLLSAIRPHAEWKLGAPVQFVVNDLRIWRDIAFAVLAPQRPGGRVIDPAETPMATRDGDYIDDMDGVSMQVLYVKSGHMWVALHWEIGATEAWYADPILCARFSPVIPEVCR
;
A
#
# COMPACT_ATOMS: atom_id res chain seq x y z
N MET A 1 39.43 -34.07 41.54
CA MET A 1 37.95 -34.05 41.62
C MET A 1 37.46 -32.76 40.97
N TRP A 2 37.14 -32.78 39.66
CA TRP A 2 36.75 -31.58 38.90
C TRP A 2 35.23 -31.53 38.82
N ARG A 3 34.62 -30.57 39.54
CA ARG A 3 33.18 -30.29 39.42
C ARG A 3 32.98 -29.37 38.20
N PHE A 4 32.49 -29.91 37.09
CA PHE A 4 31.95 -29.09 36.01
C PHE A 4 30.53 -28.68 36.40
N ALA A 5 30.35 -27.40 36.72
CA ALA A 5 29.03 -26.80 36.89
C ALA A 5 28.45 -26.51 35.49
N VAL A 6 27.38 -27.21 35.12
CA VAL A 6 26.64 -26.95 33.88
C VAL A 6 25.73 -25.74 34.13
N LEU A 7 26.06 -24.60 33.53
CA LEU A 7 25.16 -23.44 33.48
C LEU A 7 24.05 -23.73 32.47
N PHE A 8 22.81 -23.82 32.95
CA PHE A 8 21.62 -23.98 32.12
C PHE A 8 21.12 -22.59 31.70
N THR A 9 21.44 -22.16 30.48
CA THR A 9 20.97 -20.88 29.93
C THR A 9 19.49 -21.01 29.56
N ILE A 10 18.60 -20.41 30.37
CA ILE A 10 17.17 -20.31 30.07
C ILE A 10 16.99 -19.26 28.97
N VAL A 11 16.68 -19.69 27.76
CA VAL A 11 16.26 -18.80 26.65
C VAL A 11 14.79 -18.45 26.87
N LEU A 12 14.51 -17.23 27.30
CA LEU A 12 13.15 -16.68 27.34
C LEU A 12 12.68 -16.45 25.90
N ALA A 13 11.74 -17.27 25.44
CA ALA A 13 11.07 -17.06 24.16
C ALA A 13 10.16 -15.82 24.27
N VAL A 14 10.67 -14.68 23.80
CA VAL A 14 9.86 -13.47 23.65
C VAL A 14 8.88 -13.72 22.49
N PRO A 15 7.56 -13.54 22.68
CA PRO A 15 6.62 -13.66 21.58
C PRO A 15 6.90 -12.54 20.58
N VAL A 16 7.45 -12.91 19.42
CA VAL A 16 7.48 -12.03 18.26
C VAL A 16 6.03 -11.98 17.76
N SER A 17 5.37 -10.84 17.94
CA SER A 17 4.07 -10.58 17.30
C SER A 17 4.29 -10.71 15.79
N ALA A 18 3.81 -11.82 15.22
CA ALA A 18 3.81 -12.02 13.79
C ALA A 18 3.03 -10.86 13.16
N GLN A 19 3.65 -10.16 12.21
CA GLN A 19 2.92 -9.19 11.39
C GLN A 19 1.72 -9.90 10.80
N SER A 20 0.53 -9.31 10.99
CA SER A 20 -0.72 -9.90 10.50
C SER A 20 -0.70 -10.02 8.99
N TRP A 21 0.00 -9.12 8.29
CA TRP A 21 0.03 -9.03 6.84
C TRP A 21 1.33 -9.58 6.22
N GLN A 22 1.30 -9.82 4.92
CA GLN A 22 2.46 -10.20 4.11
C GLN A 22 2.65 -9.23 2.94
N THR A 23 3.87 -9.08 2.43
CA THR A 23 4.12 -8.35 1.18
C THR A 23 4.13 -9.33 0.00
N PRO A 24 3.23 -9.18 -0.99
CA PRO A 24 3.30 -9.94 -2.24
C PRO A 24 4.62 -9.71 -2.98
N ALA A 25 5.36 -10.79 -3.24
CA ALA A 25 6.63 -10.74 -3.94
C ALA A 25 6.46 -10.25 -5.40
N ARG A 26 7.53 -9.71 -5.98
CA ARG A 26 7.56 -9.28 -7.38
C ARG A 26 7.27 -10.47 -8.30
N GLY A 27 6.46 -10.26 -9.34
CA GLY A 27 6.07 -11.30 -10.31
C GLY A 27 5.05 -12.32 -9.80
N THR A 28 4.46 -12.11 -8.62
CA THR A 28 3.35 -12.95 -8.13
C THR A 28 2.02 -12.46 -8.65
N GLN A 29 1.10 -13.39 -8.92
CA GLN A 29 -0.27 -13.06 -9.34
C GLN A 29 -0.96 -12.10 -8.36
N ALA A 30 -0.79 -12.30 -7.05
CA ALA A 30 -1.39 -11.42 -6.04
C ALA A 30 -0.92 -9.97 -6.14
N ARG A 31 0.36 -9.74 -6.45
CA ARG A 31 0.88 -8.40 -6.71
C ARG A 31 0.28 -7.83 -7.99
N ASP A 32 0.26 -8.62 -9.05
CA ASP A 32 -0.23 -8.17 -10.35
C ASP A 32 -1.73 -7.85 -10.32
N ASP A 33 -2.53 -8.61 -9.57
CA ASP A 33 -3.95 -8.36 -9.38
C ASP A 33 -4.20 -7.03 -8.64
N LEU A 34 -3.48 -6.77 -7.55
CA LEU A 34 -3.61 -5.52 -6.78
C LEU A 34 -3.21 -4.30 -7.62
N LEU A 35 -2.08 -4.39 -8.35
CA LEU A 35 -1.62 -3.31 -9.21
C LEU A 35 -2.55 -3.11 -10.43
N SER A 36 -3.17 -4.17 -10.92
CA SER A 36 -4.16 -4.07 -12.00
C SER A 36 -5.48 -3.49 -11.51
N ALA A 37 -5.89 -3.77 -10.26
CA ALA A 37 -7.12 -3.24 -9.68
C ALA A 37 -7.14 -1.71 -9.56
N ILE A 38 -6.01 -1.09 -9.20
CA ILE A 38 -5.92 0.38 -9.09
C ILE A 38 -5.63 1.08 -10.44
N ARG A 39 -5.04 0.36 -11.42
CA ARG A 39 -4.57 0.96 -12.68
C ARG A 39 -5.62 1.79 -13.41
N PRO A 40 -6.88 1.37 -13.57
CA PRO A 40 -7.88 2.19 -14.25
C PRO A 40 -8.11 3.54 -13.57
N HIS A 41 -8.07 3.59 -12.24
CA HIS A 41 -8.20 4.84 -11.48
C HIS A 41 -6.97 5.76 -11.69
N ALA A 42 -5.78 5.17 -11.66
CA ALA A 42 -4.55 5.90 -11.92
C ALA A 42 -4.51 6.48 -13.34
N GLU A 43 -4.87 5.68 -14.36
CA GLU A 43 -4.85 6.12 -15.76
C GLU A 43 -5.94 7.15 -16.07
N TRP A 44 -7.08 7.07 -15.39
CA TRP A 44 -8.13 8.08 -15.46
C TRP A 44 -7.66 9.45 -14.95
N LYS A 45 -6.84 9.47 -13.89
CA LYS A 45 -6.31 10.70 -13.29
C LYS A 45 -5.04 11.19 -14.02
N LEU A 46 -4.10 10.30 -14.29
CA LEU A 46 -2.74 10.63 -14.71
C LEU A 46 -2.46 10.46 -16.21
N GLY A 47 -3.42 9.90 -16.94
CA GLY A 47 -3.25 9.51 -18.34
C GLY A 47 -2.49 8.20 -18.49
N ALA A 48 -2.96 7.36 -19.42
CA ALA A 48 -2.28 6.12 -19.76
C ALA A 48 -1.05 6.38 -20.65
N PRO A 49 -0.04 5.48 -20.63
CA PRO A 49 0.11 4.33 -19.73
C PRO A 49 0.77 4.71 -18.39
N VAL A 50 0.41 3.97 -17.32
CA VAL A 50 1.03 4.10 -15.98
C VAL A 50 1.77 2.80 -15.62
N GLN A 51 2.92 2.92 -14.95
CA GLN A 51 3.60 1.86 -14.21
C GLN A 51 3.69 2.27 -12.73
N PHE A 52 3.79 1.30 -11.83
CA PHE A 52 3.86 1.58 -10.39
C PHE A 52 5.21 1.17 -9.83
N VAL A 53 5.89 2.11 -9.18
CA VAL A 53 6.85 1.79 -8.13
C VAL A 53 6.04 1.49 -6.87
N VAL A 54 6.32 0.36 -6.24
CA VAL A 54 5.62 -0.06 -5.03
C VAL A 54 6.47 0.33 -3.82
N ASN A 55 6.00 1.31 -3.06
CA ASN A 55 6.65 1.75 -1.83
C ASN A 55 6.20 0.90 -0.65
N ASP A 56 4.91 0.55 -0.62
CA ASP A 56 4.34 -0.38 0.34
C ASP A 56 3.26 -1.23 -0.31
N LEU A 57 3.19 -2.50 0.06
CA LEU A 57 2.17 -3.43 -0.38
C LEU A 57 1.99 -4.53 0.66
N ARG A 58 0.78 -4.61 1.21
CA ARG A 58 0.46 -5.46 2.34
C ARG A 58 -0.85 -6.16 2.07
N ILE A 59 -0.88 -7.47 2.29
CA ILE A 59 -2.07 -8.30 2.09
C ILE A 59 -2.37 -9.06 3.38
N TRP A 60 -3.65 -9.10 3.75
CA TRP A 60 -4.14 -9.98 4.79
C TRP A 60 -5.52 -10.51 4.43
N ARG A 61 -5.60 -11.83 4.17
CA ARG A 61 -6.84 -12.50 3.73
C ARG A 61 -7.45 -11.77 2.52
N ASP A 62 -8.57 -11.08 2.74
CA ASP A 62 -9.40 -10.43 1.73
C ASP A 62 -9.31 -8.90 1.77
N ILE A 63 -8.29 -8.35 2.43
CA ILE A 63 -7.96 -6.92 2.42
C ILE A 63 -6.49 -6.68 2.08
N ALA A 64 -6.20 -5.51 1.52
CA ALA A 64 -4.83 -5.09 1.25
C ALA A 64 -4.67 -3.57 1.41
N PHE A 65 -3.42 -3.14 1.57
CA PHE A 65 -3.01 -1.74 1.56
C PHE A 65 -1.85 -1.57 0.58
N ALA A 66 -1.79 -0.42 -0.10
CA ALA A 66 -0.64 -0.05 -0.90
C ALA A 66 -0.32 1.44 -0.84
N VAL A 67 0.97 1.75 -0.91
CA VAL A 67 1.49 3.07 -1.27
C VAL A 67 2.28 2.91 -2.55
N LEU A 68 1.87 3.63 -3.58
CA LEU A 68 2.36 3.50 -4.95
C LEU A 68 2.89 4.85 -5.43
N ALA A 69 4.00 4.83 -6.16
CA ALA A 69 4.48 5.97 -6.93
C ALA A 69 4.29 5.66 -8.42
N PRO A 70 3.24 6.24 -9.05
CA PRO A 70 3.03 6.15 -10.49
C PRO A 70 4.17 6.78 -11.28
N GLN A 71 4.52 6.14 -12.40
CA GLN A 71 5.51 6.62 -13.35
C GLN A 71 5.09 6.25 -14.78
N ARG A 72 5.66 6.90 -15.78
CA ARG A 72 5.53 6.46 -17.18
C ARG A 72 6.39 5.20 -17.42
N PRO A 73 6.14 4.45 -18.50
CA PRO A 73 7.01 3.35 -18.89
C PRO A 73 8.47 3.76 -19.00
N GLY A 74 9.36 2.92 -18.45
CA GLY A 74 10.80 3.20 -18.39
C GLY A 74 11.21 4.15 -17.26
N GLY A 75 10.30 4.49 -16.35
CA GLY A 75 10.64 5.24 -15.13
C GLY A 75 10.60 6.75 -15.28
N ARG A 76 10.05 7.30 -16.37
CA ARG A 76 9.92 8.76 -16.48
C ARG A 76 8.89 9.28 -15.48
N VAL A 77 9.21 10.39 -14.85
CA VAL A 77 8.32 11.10 -13.91
C VAL A 77 7.05 11.55 -14.64
N ILE A 78 5.94 11.54 -13.91
CA ILE A 78 4.67 12.12 -14.36
C ILE A 78 4.62 13.54 -13.82
N ASP A 79 4.57 14.53 -14.70
CA ASP A 79 4.28 15.91 -14.33
C ASP A 79 2.77 16.03 -14.02
N PRO A 80 2.37 16.37 -12.78
CA PRO A 80 0.97 16.54 -12.42
C PRO A 80 0.25 17.56 -13.31
N ALA A 81 0.91 18.66 -13.71
CA ALA A 81 0.30 19.74 -14.48
C ALA A 81 -0.08 19.31 -15.91
N GLU A 82 0.56 18.27 -16.44
CA GLU A 82 0.31 17.72 -17.78
C GLU A 82 -0.68 16.54 -17.77
N THR A 83 -1.36 16.28 -16.64
CA THR A 83 -2.27 15.14 -16.51
C THR A 83 -3.73 15.48 -16.85
N PRO A 84 -4.55 14.46 -17.20
CA PRO A 84 -6.00 14.63 -17.33
C PRO A 84 -6.68 15.21 -16.09
N MET A 85 -6.19 14.88 -14.89
CA MET A 85 -6.73 15.45 -13.65
C MET A 85 -6.46 16.95 -13.56
N ALA A 86 -5.31 17.47 -13.99
CA ALA A 86 -5.05 18.91 -13.98
C ALA A 86 -6.03 19.67 -14.88
N THR A 87 -6.34 19.13 -16.06
CA THR A 87 -7.33 19.76 -16.97
C THR A 87 -8.75 19.77 -16.38
N ARG A 88 -9.09 18.77 -15.57
CA ARG A 88 -10.45 18.62 -15.01
C ARG A 88 -10.64 19.28 -13.65
N ASP A 89 -9.64 19.19 -12.80
CA ASP A 89 -9.72 19.48 -11.37
C ASP A 89 -9.01 20.82 -11.03
N GLY A 90 -8.30 21.44 -11.98
CA GLY A 90 -7.80 22.83 -11.89
C GLY A 90 -6.71 23.05 -10.84
N ASP A 91 -6.82 24.14 -10.08
CA ASP A 91 -5.81 24.61 -9.10
C ASP A 91 -5.54 23.62 -7.94
N TYR A 92 -6.40 22.61 -7.75
CA TYR A 92 -6.22 21.58 -6.71
C TYR A 92 -4.88 20.83 -6.81
N ILE A 93 -4.27 20.80 -8.00
CA ILE A 93 -3.00 20.11 -8.26
C ILE A 93 -1.84 20.69 -7.44
N ASP A 94 -1.88 21.99 -7.13
CA ASP A 94 -0.81 22.67 -6.39
C ASP A 94 -0.82 22.32 -4.89
N ASP A 95 -1.95 21.85 -4.36
CA ASP A 95 -2.12 21.46 -2.96
C ASP A 95 -1.83 19.95 -2.70
N MET A 96 -1.52 19.19 -3.75
CA MET A 96 -1.28 17.73 -3.68
C MET A 96 0.18 17.38 -3.36
N ASP A 97 0.41 16.29 -2.63
CA ASP A 97 1.74 15.66 -2.50
C ASP A 97 2.08 14.81 -3.75
N GLY A 98 2.30 15.51 -4.86
CA GLY A 98 2.61 14.93 -6.15
C GLY A 98 1.54 13.95 -6.64
N VAL A 99 1.98 12.86 -7.29
CA VAL A 99 1.09 11.84 -7.88
C VAL A 99 1.08 10.52 -7.09
N SER A 100 1.61 10.50 -5.87
CA SER A 100 1.63 9.27 -5.07
C SER A 100 0.20 8.79 -4.81
N MET A 101 -0.02 7.47 -4.80
CA MET A 101 -1.34 6.89 -4.56
C MET A 101 -1.32 6.00 -3.33
N GLN A 102 -2.31 6.20 -2.47
CA GLN A 102 -2.56 5.38 -1.29
C GLN A 102 -3.86 4.63 -1.51
N VAL A 103 -3.90 3.34 -1.20
CA VAL A 103 -5.04 2.48 -1.57
C VAL A 103 -5.35 1.46 -0.48
N LEU A 104 -6.64 1.32 -0.16
CA LEU A 104 -7.20 0.23 0.63
C LEU A 104 -8.04 -0.66 -0.28
N TYR A 105 -7.68 -1.94 -0.36
CA TYR A 105 -8.32 -2.90 -1.25
C TYR A 105 -9.18 -3.90 -0.49
N VAL A 106 -10.23 -4.39 -1.16
CA VAL A 106 -11.00 -5.55 -0.73
C VAL A 106 -11.02 -6.60 -1.82
N LYS A 107 -10.99 -7.87 -1.42
CA LYS A 107 -11.20 -8.99 -2.34
C LYS A 107 -12.70 -9.26 -2.47
N SER A 108 -13.16 -9.34 -3.71
CA SER A 108 -14.53 -9.71 -4.07
C SER A 108 -14.49 -10.90 -5.01
N GLY A 109 -14.77 -12.09 -4.47
CA GLY A 109 -14.55 -13.36 -5.17
C GLY A 109 -13.08 -13.56 -5.56
N HIS A 110 -12.82 -13.61 -6.86
CA HIS A 110 -11.46 -13.74 -7.41
C HIS A 110 -10.79 -12.41 -7.77
N MET A 111 -11.49 -11.28 -7.58
CA MET A 111 -11.01 -9.97 -8.01
C MET A 111 -10.64 -9.09 -6.81
N TRP A 112 -9.63 -8.26 -6.99
CA TRP A 112 -9.33 -7.17 -6.06
C TRP A 112 -9.98 -5.87 -6.52
N VAL A 113 -10.48 -5.09 -5.55
CA VAL A 113 -11.13 -3.81 -5.78
C VAL A 113 -10.41 -2.76 -4.94
N ALA A 114 -9.98 -1.66 -5.55
CA ALA A 114 -9.49 -0.48 -4.85
C ALA A 114 -10.67 0.26 -4.20
N LEU A 115 -11.06 -0.16 -3.00
CA LEU A 115 -12.29 0.32 -2.34
C LEU A 115 -12.19 1.79 -1.95
N HIS A 116 -11.07 2.16 -1.32
CA HIS A 116 -10.73 3.54 -1.02
C HIS A 116 -9.36 3.84 -1.59
N TRP A 117 -9.20 5.00 -2.19
CA TRP A 117 -7.92 5.44 -2.70
C TRP A 117 -7.89 6.95 -2.76
N GLU A 118 -6.69 7.49 -2.64
CA GLU A 118 -6.42 8.91 -2.83
C GLU A 118 -5.13 9.06 -3.61
N ILE A 119 -5.04 10.14 -4.37
CA ILE A 119 -3.85 10.55 -5.08
C ILE A 119 -3.37 11.88 -4.51
N GLY A 120 -2.06 12.02 -4.30
CA GLY A 120 -1.47 13.26 -3.78
C GLY A 120 -1.90 13.59 -2.35
N ALA A 121 -2.28 12.59 -1.56
CA ALA A 121 -2.70 12.79 -0.19
C ALA A 121 -1.56 13.38 0.66
N THR A 122 -1.82 14.50 1.32
CA THR A 122 -0.87 15.18 2.22
C THR A 122 -0.89 14.62 3.64
N GLU A 123 -1.89 13.80 3.96
CA GLU A 123 -2.08 13.17 5.27
C GLU A 123 -2.47 11.69 5.14
N ALA A 124 -2.46 10.98 6.28
CA ALA A 124 -2.84 9.58 6.37
C ALA A 124 -4.37 9.44 6.53
N TRP A 125 -5.14 9.82 5.51
CA TRP A 125 -6.62 9.70 5.49
C TRP A 125 -7.11 8.29 5.85
N TYR A 126 -6.31 7.26 5.55
CA TYR A 126 -6.59 5.86 5.85
C TYR A 126 -6.54 5.52 7.36
N ALA A 127 -6.16 6.47 8.22
CA ALA A 127 -6.22 6.35 9.68
C ALA A 127 -7.61 6.68 10.28
N ASP A 128 -8.62 6.94 9.44
CA ASP A 128 -10.00 7.17 9.90
C ASP A 128 -10.53 5.98 10.74
N PRO A 129 -11.18 6.22 11.90
CA PRO A 129 -11.69 5.16 12.78
C PRO A 129 -12.62 4.15 12.10
N ILE A 130 -13.45 4.58 11.14
CA ILE A 130 -14.36 3.71 10.39
C ILE A 130 -13.58 2.77 9.49
N LEU A 131 -12.52 3.28 8.84
CA LEU A 131 -11.63 2.45 8.01
C LEU A 131 -10.81 1.50 8.88
N CYS A 132 -10.31 1.98 10.02
CA CYS A 132 -9.51 1.18 10.95
C CYS A 132 -10.23 -0.06 11.48
N ALA A 133 -11.55 -0.01 11.66
CA ALA A 133 -12.35 -1.16 12.08
C ALA A 133 -12.19 -2.38 11.14
N ARG A 134 -11.89 -2.13 9.86
CA ARG A 134 -11.67 -3.19 8.85
C ARG A 134 -10.20 -3.40 8.51
N PHE A 135 -9.44 -2.31 8.38
CA PHE A 135 -8.10 -2.33 7.77
C PHE A 135 -6.95 -2.40 8.77
N SER A 136 -7.19 -2.33 10.09
CA SER A 136 -6.13 -2.46 11.10
C SER A 136 -5.17 -3.65 10.91
N PRO A 137 -5.55 -4.82 10.35
CA PRO A 137 -4.60 -5.91 10.09
C PRO A 137 -3.55 -5.60 9.03
N VAL A 138 -3.75 -4.61 8.16
CA VAL A 138 -2.76 -4.20 7.14
C VAL A 138 -2.14 -2.82 7.42
N ILE A 139 -2.69 -2.04 8.35
CA ILE A 139 -2.18 -0.72 8.77
C ILE A 139 -2.15 -0.57 10.32
N PRO A 140 -1.54 -1.53 11.06
CA PRO A 140 -1.57 -1.53 12.53
C PRO A 140 -0.82 -0.35 13.17
N GLU A 141 0.04 0.34 12.42
CA GLU A 141 0.83 1.45 12.93
C GLU A 141 0.01 2.73 13.15
N VAL A 142 -1.08 2.92 12.38
CA VAL A 142 -1.97 4.08 12.48
C VAL A 142 -3.30 3.74 13.12
N CYS A 143 -3.77 2.49 12.99
CA CYS A 143 -5.01 2.02 13.59
C CYS A 143 -4.74 1.39 14.96
N ARG A 144 -4.94 2.17 16.03
CA ARG A 144 -4.76 1.76 17.43
C ARG A 144 -6.08 1.46 18.13
#